data_AF-A0A933NGF2-F1
#
_entry.id   AF-A0A933NGF2-F1
#
_cell.length_a   1.000
_cell.length_b   1.000
_cell.length_c   1.000
_cell.angle_alpha   90.00
_cell.angle_beta   90.00
_cell.angle_gamma   90.00
#
_symmetry.space_group_name_H-M   'P 1'
#
loop_
_entity.id
_entity.type
_entity.pdbx_description
1 polymer ?
#
loop_
_entity_poly.entity_id
_entity_poly.type
_entity_poly.pdbx_seq_one_letter_code
_entity_poly.pdbx_strand_id
1 'polypeptide(L)'
;MGSVREIRDKNELARALGDLRAAVYQGLPGWHEPPEFLELDRFDLKHEPFWENHEGVTFAFEENGRATARVTAFCAKAGSELGRFGLFDSVDDPEPARAVLGAAAAWLAARGCRRMEGPYFFSMHEEVGLLTDGFDTPSSIYMPYNPPHYGALLEHAGLSVSRSFRAFRYDLDTCYDAAVAGGRDRPGVTVRGFDLAREKEESESLLEVYNSAFADNWGFAPLTPRQGR
;
A
#
# COMPACT_ATOMS: atom_id res chain seq x y z
N MET A 1 1.31 -2.89 -30.80
CA MET A 1 1.83 -1.62 -30.28
C MET A 1 0.85 -1.18 -29.23
N GLY A 2 1.24 -1.31 -27.96
CA GLY A 2 0.37 -0.96 -26.85
C GLY A 2 0.25 0.55 -26.66
N SER A 3 -0.65 0.95 -25.76
CA SER A 3 -0.88 2.36 -25.44
C SER A 3 -1.33 2.53 -24.00
N VAL A 4 -0.94 3.65 -23.39
CA VAL A 4 -1.41 4.03 -22.06
C VAL A 4 -2.77 4.70 -22.18
N ARG A 5 -3.69 4.30 -21.30
CA ARG A 5 -5.00 4.93 -21.13
C ARG A 5 -5.30 5.19 -19.66
N GLU A 6 -6.11 6.21 -19.41
CA GLU A 6 -6.71 6.45 -18.10
C GLU A 6 -7.92 5.53 -17.91
N ILE A 7 -8.00 4.87 -16.75
CA ILE A 7 -9.17 4.10 -16.30
C ILE A 7 -10.17 5.09 -15.72
N ARG A 8 -11.39 5.11 -16.26
CA ARG A 8 -12.40 6.13 -15.96
C ARG A 8 -13.51 5.65 -15.03
N ASP A 9 -13.70 4.34 -14.92
CA ASP A 9 -14.76 3.77 -14.10
C ASP A 9 -14.41 2.38 -13.53
N LYS A 10 -15.29 1.90 -12.64
CA LYS A 10 -15.13 0.61 -11.96
C LYS A 10 -15.15 -0.59 -12.93
N ASN A 11 -15.84 -0.51 -14.06
CA ASN A 11 -15.90 -1.62 -15.02
C ASN A 11 -14.59 -1.74 -15.81
N GLU A 12 -14.02 -0.61 -16.22
CA GLU A 12 -12.67 -0.57 -16.81
C GLU A 12 -11.61 -1.08 -15.83
N LEU A 13 -11.73 -0.69 -14.55
CA LEU A 13 -10.84 -1.19 -13.49
C LEU A 13 -10.95 -2.70 -13.29
N ALA A 14 -12.17 -3.22 -13.15
CA ALA A 14 -12.44 -4.65 -12.97
C ALA A 14 -11.88 -5.48 -14.15
N ARG A 15 -12.05 -4.99 -15.39
CA ARG A 15 -11.48 -5.65 -16.57
C ARG A 15 -9.95 -5.69 -16.50
N ALA A 16 -9.31 -4.56 -16.21
CA ALA A 16 -7.86 -4.49 -16.11
C ALA A 16 -7.33 -5.40 -15.00
N LEU A 17 -8.02 -5.46 -13.85
CA LEU A 17 -7.72 -6.37 -12.76
C LEU A 17 -7.79 -7.83 -13.19
N GLY A 18 -8.85 -8.23 -13.89
CA GLY A 18 -8.98 -9.59 -14.39
C GLY A 18 -7.85 -9.99 -15.35
N ASP A 19 -7.48 -9.11 -16.28
CA ASP A 19 -6.37 -9.35 -17.20
C ASP A 19 -5.03 -9.48 -16.47
N LEU A 20 -4.74 -8.59 -15.52
CA LEU A 20 -3.49 -8.58 -14.76
C LEU A 20 -3.38 -9.76 -13.79
N ARG A 21 -4.47 -10.14 -13.13
CA ARG A 21 -4.51 -11.33 -12.26
C ARG A 21 -4.16 -12.60 -13.04
N ALA A 22 -4.73 -12.74 -14.25
CA ALA A 22 -4.40 -13.85 -15.13
C ALA A 22 -2.96 -13.80 -15.65
N ALA A 23 -2.45 -12.62 -16.02
CA ALA A 23 -1.14 -12.48 -16.64
C ALA A 23 0.04 -12.50 -15.65
N VAL A 24 -0.18 -12.05 -14.41
CA VAL A 24 0.90 -11.76 -13.44
C VAL A 24 0.89 -12.75 -12.28
N TYR A 25 -0.29 -13.08 -11.74
CA TYR A 25 -0.42 -13.79 -10.48
C TYR A 25 -0.87 -15.25 -10.63
N GLN A 26 -1.38 -15.63 -11.80
CA GLN A 26 -1.84 -16.99 -12.04
C GLN A 26 -0.70 -18.00 -11.84
N GLY A 27 -0.85 -18.86 -10.82
CA GLY A 27 0.13 -19.89 -10.49
C GLY A 27 1.32 -19.40 -9.68
N LEU A 28 1.33 -18.13 -9.24
CA LEU A 28 2.35 -17.60 -8.34
C LEU A 28 2.27 -18.33 -6.98
N PRO A 29 3.31 -19.06 -6.55
CA PRO A 29 3.31 -19.74 -5.26
C PRO A 29 3.11 -18.75 -4.11
N GLY A 30 2.37 -19.13 -3.07
CA GLY A 30 2.16 -18.31 -1.86
C GLY A 30 1.24 -17.11 -2.02
N TRP A 31 0.84 -16.76 -3.25
CA TRP A 31 -0.12 -15.71 -3.52
C TRP A 31 -1.55 -16.22 -3.35
N HIS A 32 -2.36 -15.41 -2.67
CA HIS A 32 -3.79 -15.62 -2.50
C HIS A 32 -4.51 -14.41 -3.07
N GLU A 33 -5.43 -14.66 -4.01
CA GLU A 33 -6.20 -13.59 -4.64
C GLU A 33 -7.06 -12.86 -3.61
N PRO A 34 -6.86 -11.54 -3.41
CA PRO A 34 -7.75 -10.77 -2.54
C PRO A 34 -9.12 -10.63 -3.21
N PRO A 35 -10.21 -10.59 -2.42
CA PRO A 35 -11.54 -10.32 -2.96
C PRO A 35 -11.54 -9.03 -3.80
N GLU A 36 -12.05 -9.13 -5.03
CA GLU A 36 -12.02 -8.02 -6.01
C GLU A 36 -12.66 -6.73 -5.47
N PHE A 37 -13.72 -6.85 -4.68
CA PHE A 37 -14.40 -5.71 -4.08
C PHE A 37 -13.48 -4.86 -3.19
N LEU A 38 -12.46 -5.44 -2.55
CA LEU A 38 -11.51 -4.68 -1.72
C LEU A 38 -10.76 -3.63 -2.54
N GLU A 39 -10.47 -3.91 -3.82
CA GLU A 39 -9.80 -2.97 -4.71
C GLU A 39 -10.80 -2.03 -5.40
N LEU A 40 -11.94 -2.57 -5.85
CA LEU A 40 -12.96 -1.79 -6.57
C LEU A 40 -13.65 -0.75 -5.67
N ASP A 41 -13.92 -1.07 -4.41
CA ASP A 41 -14.57 -0.13 -3.48
C ASP A 41 -13.66 1.06 -3.16
N ARG A 42 -12.34 0.84 -3.14
CA ARG A 42 -11.35 1.90 -2.89
C ARG A 42 -11.15 2.82 -4.08
N PHE A 43 -11.52 2.40 -5.28
CA PHE A 43 -11.59 3.28 -6.44
C PHE A 43 -12.81 4.23 -6.37
N ASP A 44 -13.77 3.95 -5.48
CA ASP A 44 -14.93 4.82 -5.27
C ASP A 44 -14.57 6.06 -4.45
N LEU A 45 -14.26 7.15 -5.15
CA LEU A 45 -13.98 8.47 -4.56
C LEU A 45 -15.09 8.97 -3.61
N LYS A 46 -16.31 8.43 -3.68
CA LYS A 46 -17.44 8.87 -2.83
C LYS A 46 -17.49 8.19 -1.46
N HIS A 47 -16.92 6.99 -1.33
CA HIS A 47 -17.09 6.18 -0.12
C HIS A 47 -15.80 6.03 0.68
N GLU A 48 -14.63 6.14 0.03
CA GLU A 48 -13.34 5.96 0.68
C GLU A 48 -12.79 7.31 1.22
N PRO A 49 -12.68 7.50 2.57
CA PRO A 49 -12.29 8.77 3.18
C PRO A 49 -10.93 9.31 2.74
N PHE A 50 -10.03 8.43 2.29
CA PHE A 50 -8.74 8.82 1.74
C PHE A 50 -8.85 9.92 0.67
N TRP A 51 -9.86 9.84 -0.20
CA TRP A 51 -10.08 10.76 -1.32
C TRP A 51 -10.70 12.10 -0.93
N GLU A 52 -11.10 12.31 0.33
CA GLU A 52 -11.55 13.62 0.79
C GLU A 52 -10.43 14.66 0.62
N ASN A 53 -9.20 14.28 1.02
CA ASN A 53 -8.02 15.14 1.01
C ASN A 53 -7.02 14.85 -0.11
N HIS A 54 -7.26 13.80 -0.91
CA HIS A 54 -6.38 13.39 -2.02
C HIS A 54 -7.14 13.36 -3.35
N GLU A 55 -6.42 13.56 -4.43
CA GLU A 55 -6.89 13.25 -5.78
C GLU A 55 -5.96 12.20 -6.40
N GLY A 56 -6.48 11.42 -7.34
CA GLY A 56 -5.73 10.36 -7.98
C GLY A 56 -6.29 9.99 -9.34
N VAL A 57 -5.48 9.23 -10.07
CA VAL A 57 -5.78 8.70 -11.40
C VAL A 57 -5.20 7.29 -11.50
N THR A 58 -5.89 6.41 -12.21
CA THR A 58 -5.34 5.09 -12.56
C THR A 58 -5.08 5.03 -14.06
N PHE A 59 -3.86 4.63 -14.42
CA PHE A 59 -3.47 4.36 -15.79
C PHE A 59 -3.33 2.87 -16.02
N ALA A 60 -3.67 2.40 -17.23
CA ALA A 60 -3.37 1.06 -17.70
C ALA A 60 -2.60 1.14 -19.03
N PHE A 61 -1.63 0.26 -19.23
CA PHE A 61 -1.08 0.00 -20.55
C PHE A 61 -1.81 -1.19 -21.15
N GLU A 62 -2.37 -0.99 -22.34
CA GLU A 62 -3.10 -2.02 -23.05
C GLU A 62 -2.36 -2.46 -24.30
N GLU A 63 -2.25 -3.77 -24.46
CA GLU A 63 -1.81 -4.39 -25.70
C GLU A 63 -2.81 -5.46 -26.14
N ASN A 64 -3.18 -5.45 -27.43
CA ASN A 64 -4.14 -6.39 -28.00
C ASN A 64 -5.49 -6.45 -27.23
N GLY A 65 -5.91 -5.31 -26.68
CA GLY A 65 -7.18 -5.17 -25.94
C GLY A 65 -7.15 -5.75 -24.52
N ARG A 66 -5.96 -6.07 -23.98
CA ARG A 66 -5.78 -6.54 -22.61
C ARG A 66 -4.83 -5.62 -21.84
N ALA A 67 -5.09 -5.41 -20.56
CA ALA A 67 -4.18 -4.68 -19.70
C ALA A 67 -2.94 -5.55 -19.38
N THR A 68 -1.74 -5.01 -19.59
CA THR A 68 -0.46 -5.67 -19.25
C THR A 68 0.33 -4.92 -18.19
N ALA A 69 -0.05 -3.67 -17.89
CA ALA A 69 0.38 -2.97 -16.68
C ALA A 69 -0.70 -1.99 -16.20
N ARG A 70 -0.70 -1.65 -14.91
CA ARG A 70 -1.43 -0.50 -14.37
C ARG A 70 -0.63 0.21 -13.26
N VAL A 71 -1.01 1.44 -12.99
CA VAL A 71 -0.59 2.16 -11.79
C VAL A 71 -1.65 3.18 -11.37
N THR A 72 -1.83 3.36 -10.07
CA THR A 72 -2.58 4.49 -9.52
C THR A 72 -1.62 5.54 -9.01
N ALA A 73 -1.73 6.77 -9.51
CA ALA A 73 -0.99 7.94 -9.02
C ALA A 73 -1.92 8.82 -8.18
N PHE A 74 -1.42 9.37 -7.07
CA PHE A 74 -2.21 10.21 -6.19
C PHE A 74 -1.38 11.20 -5.39
N CYS A 75 -1.98 12.33 -5.02
CA CYS A 75 -1.36 13.38 -4.23
C CYS A 75 -2.39 14.16 -3.39
N ALA A 76 -1.92 14.94 -2.42
CA ALA A 76 -2.80 15.75 -1.58
C ALA A 76 -3.38 16.93 -2.37
N LYS A 77 -4.69 17.19 -2.24
CA LYS A 77 -5.39 18.31 -2.90
C LYS A 77 -4.88 19.68 -2.44
N ALA A 78 -4.36 19.77 -1.21
CA ALA A 78 -3.76 20.99 -0.68
C ALA A 78 -2.42 21.35 -1.34
N GLY A 79 -1.91 20.50 -2.24
CA GLY A 79 -0.59 20.61 -2.83
C GLY A 79 0.48 19.93 -1.97
N SER A 80 1.44 19.28 -2.63
CA SER A 80 2.56 18.59 -1.99
C SER A 80 3.72 18.46 -2.97
N GLU A 81 4.96 18.64 -2.51
CA GLU A 81 6.13 18.30 -3.32
C GLU A 81 6.26 16.79 -3.55
N LEU A 82 5.64 15.98 -2.69
CA LEU A 82 5.60 14.51 -2.81
C LEU A 82 4.26 14.05 -3.39
N GLY A 83 4.36 13.39 -4.54
CA GLY A 83 3.32 12.54 -5.10
C GLY A 83 3.59 11.08 -4.76
N ARG A 84 2.55 10.25 -4.78
CA ARG A 84 2.65 8.81 -4.53
C ARG A 84 2.11 8.01 -5.71
N PHE A 85 2.61 6.80 -5.83
CA PHE A 85 2.05 5.79 -6.72
C PHE A 85 1.81 4.49 -5.96
N GLY A 86 0.91 3.68 -6.49
CA GLY A 86 0.36 2.53 -5.81
C GLY A 86 -0.42 1.62 -6.74
N LEU A 87 -0.92 0.51 -6.19
CA LEU A 87 -1.71 -0.48 -6.94
C LEU A 87 -1.06 -0.83 -8.29
N PHE A 88 0.27 -0.93 -8.26
CA PHE A 88 1.09 -1.13 -9.44
C PHE A 88 1.07 -2.61 -9.78
N ASP A 89 0.72 -2.89 -11.03
CA ASP A 89 0.81 -4.24 -11.57
C ASP A 89 1.46 -4.21 -12.95
N SER A 90 2.28 -5.21 -13.27
CA SER A 90 2.88 -5.32 -14.59
C SER A 90 3.34 -6.74 -14.88
N VAL A 91 3.15 -7.17 -16.12
CA VAL A 91 3.88 -8.31 -16.68
C VAL A 91 5.39 -8.07 -16.61
N ASP A 92 6.19 -9.14 -16.70
CA ASP A 92 7.66 -9.08 -16.71
C ASP A 92 8.20 -8.52 -18.04
N ASP A 93 7.85 -7.26 -18.31
CA ASP A 93 8.28 -6.48 -19.45
C ASP A 93 8.52 -5.02 -19.01
N PRO A 94 9.72 -4.46 -19.19
CA PRO A 94 10.02 -3.07 -18.86
C PRO A 94 9.17 -2.03 -19.60
N GLU A 95 8.66 -2.33 -20.81
CA GLU A 95 7.97 -1.33 -21.64
C GLU A 95 6.60 -0.90 -21.07
N PRO A 96 5.66 -1.82 -20.76
CA PRO A 96 4.41 -1.48 -20.10
C PRO A 96 4.61 -0.78 -18.75
N ALA A 97 5.54 -1.28 -17.92
CA ALA A 97 5.85 -0.71 -16.61
C ALA A 97 6.34 0.74 -16.72
N ARG A 98 7.31 0.99 -17.60
CA ARG A 98 7.85 2.34 -17.85
C ARG A 98 6.76 3.27 -18.38
N ALA A 99 5.89 2.78 -19.26
CA ALA A 99 4.84 3.58 -19.85
C ALA A 99 3.82 4.07 -18.80
N VAL A 100 3.30 3.18 -17.94
CA VAL A 100 2.33 3.58 -16.90
C VAL A 100 2.98 4.45 -15.82
N LEU A 101 4.22 4.14 -15.39
CA LEU A 101 4.95 4.93 -14.41
C LEU A 101 5.32 6.32 -14.95
N GLY A 102 5.64 6.42 -16.24
CA GLY A 102 5.86 7.70 -16.91
C GLY A 102 4.59 8.57 -16.95
N ALA A 103 3.43 7.95 -17.23
CA ALA A 103 2.15 8.65 -17.18
C ALA A 103 1.79 9.13 -15.76
N ALA A 104 2.02 8.29 -14.75
CA ALA A 104 1.88 8.66 -13.35
C ALA A 104 2.78 9.85 -12.97
N ALA A 105 4.07 9.79 -13.30
CA ALA A 105 5.02 10.85 -13.03
C ALA A 105 4.62 12.17 -13.71
N ALA A 106 4.18 12.14 -14.97
CA ALA A 106 3.71 13.31 -15.69
C ALA A 106 2.45 13.92 -15.06
N TRP A 107 1.50 13.08 -14.64
CA TRP A 107 0.27 13.52 -13.97
C TRP A 107 0.54 14.18 -12.61
N LEU A 108 1.49 13.64 -11.85
CA LEU A 108 1.95 14.20 -10.57
C LEU A 108 2.71 15.51 -10.77
N ALA A 109 3.60 15.58 -11.77
CA ALA A 109 4.35 16.79 -12.09
C ALA A 109 3.42 17.96 -12.48
N ALA A 110 2.35 17.68 -13.22
CA ALA A 110 1.32 18.67 -13.57
C ALA A 110 0.59 19.26 -12.34
N ARG A 111 0.68 18.60 -11.18
CA ARG A 111 0.10 19.03 -9.89
C ARG A 111 1.13 19.62 -8.95
N GLY A 112 2.35 19.88 -9.43
CA GLY A 112 3.41 20.51 -8.65
C GLY A 112 4.22 19.52 -7.79
N CYS A 113 3.98 18.22 -7.88
CA CYS A 113 4.84 17.24 -7.23
C CYS A 113 6.21 17.20 -7.92
N ARG A 114 7.28 17.18 -7.12
CA ARG A 114 8.68 17.12 -7.55
C ARG A 114 9.31 15.75 -7.31
N ARG A 115 8.67 14.93 -6.48
CA ARG A 115 9.10 13.58 -6.13
C ARG A 115 7.91 12.63 -6.22
N MET A 116 8.18 11.40 -6.62
CA MET A 116 7.21 10.31 -6.66
C MET A 116 7.74 9.16 -5.80
N GLU A 117 6.92 8.61 -4.92
CA GLU A 117 7.29 7.52 -4.01
C GLU A 117 6.21 6.43 -3.96
N GLY A 118 6.64 5.18 -3.83
CA GLY A 118 5.76 4.02 -3.81
C GLY A 118 6.50 2.71 -4.05
N PRO A 119 5.78 1.59 -4.21
CA PRO A 119 4.32 1.53 -4.27
C PRO A 119 3.64 1.64 -2.89
N TYR A 120 2.42 2.17 -2.88
CA TYR A 120 1.53 2.27 -1.72
C TYR A 120 0.16 1.65 -2.03
N PHE A 121 -0.43 0.98 -1.07
CA PHE A 121 -1.88 0.78 -1.03
C PHE A 121 -2.47 2.02 -0.32
N PHE A 122 -2.40 3.20 -0.96
CA PHE A 122 -2.83 4.52 -0.46
C PHE A 122 -2.10 5.13 0.75
N SER A 123 -2.08 4.47 1.90
CA SER A 123 -1.58 5.04 3.15
C SER A 123 -0.50 4.20 3.82
N MET A 124 0.30 4.82 4.68
CA MET A 124 1.33 4.15 5.48
C MET A 124 0.78 3.17 6.52
N HIS A 125 -0.52 3.23 6.79
CA HIS A 125 -1.22 2.31 7.70
C HIS A 125 -1.73 1.06 6.98
N GLU A 126 -1.56 0.99 5.65
CA GLU A 126 -1.93 -0.15 4.82
C GLU A 126 -0.64 -0.83 4.30
N GLU A 127 -0.69 -1.42 3.11
CA GLU A 127 0.48 -2.05 2.51
C GLU A 127 1.40 -1.01 1.87
N VAL A 128 2.70 -1.10 2.19
CA VAL A 128 3.73 -0.20 1.65
C VAL A 128 4.92 -1.01 1.15
N GLY A 129 5.40 -0.63 -0.02
CA GLY A 129 6.58 -1.24 -0.64
C GLY A 129 6.25 -2.50 -1.41
N LEU A 130 7.31 -3.25 -1.72
CA LEU A 130 7.27 -4.50 -2.47
C LEU A 130 8.02 -5.59 -1.72
N LEU A 131 7.59 -6.83 -1.91
CA LEU A 131 8.35 -8.01 -1.52
C LEU A 131 9.62 -8.07 -2.39
N THR A 132 10.79 -7.99 -1.75
CA THR A 132 12.11 -8.08 -2.39
C THR A 132 12.86 -9.37 -2.05
N ASP A 133 12.43 -10.07 -1.00
CA ASP A 133 13.01 -11.31 -0.49
C ASP A 133 11.92 -12.12 0.24
N GLY A 134 12.12 -13.43 0.42
CA GLY A 134 11.16 -14.31 1.11
C GLY A 134 9.99 -14.79 0.24
N PHE A 135 10.18 -14.88 -1.08
CA PHE A 135 9.18 -15.39 -2.04
C PHE A 135 8.78 -16.86 -1.83
N ASP A 136 9.50 -17.59 -0.99
CA ASP A 136 9.21 -18.96 -0.56
C ASP A 136 8.27 -19.03 0.65
N THR A 137 7.91 -17.88 1.22
CA THR A 137 6.95 -17.80 2.33
C THR A 137 5.54 -17.46 1.82
N PRO A 138 4.47 -17.98 2.47
CA PRO A 138 3.11 -17.58 2.17
C PRO A 138 2.89 -16.08 2.41
N SER A 139 2.02 -15.46 1.61
CA SER A 139 1.55 -14.09 1.87
C SER A 139 0.97 -13.97 3.29
N SER A 140 1.24 -12.83 3.92
CA SER A 140 0.67 -12.46 5.22
C SER A 140 -0.34 -11.34 5.02
N ILE A 141 -1.39 -11.32 5.84
CA ILE A 141 -2.41 -10.27 5.78
C ILE A 141 -1.74 -8.90 6.00
N TYR A 142 -2.11 -7.91 5.19
CA TYR A 142 -1.54 -6.55 5.20
C TYR A 142 -0.04 -6.46 4.90
N MET A 143 0.51 -7.45 4.18
CA MET A 143 1.87 -7.41 3.65
C MET A 143 1.83 -7.51 2.13
N PRO A 144 2.58 -6.66 1.40
CA PRO A 144 2.61 -6.72 -0.05
C PRO A 144 3.15 -8.09 -0.53
N TYR A 145 2.51 -8.66 -1.55
CA TYR A 145 2.95 -9.89 -2.18
C TYR A 145 2.91 -9.77 -3.70
N ASN A 146 4.02 -9.30 -4.27
CA ASN A 146 4.23 -9.16 -5.71
C ASN A 146 5.20 -10.23 -6.26
N PRO A 147 5.21 -10.47 -7.57
CA PRO A 147 6.22 -11.29 -8.21
C PRO A 147 7.66 -10.73 -8.06
N PRO A 148 8.71 -11.59 -8.16
CA PRO A 148 10.10 -11.18 -7.99
C PRO A 148 10.60 -10.10 -8.98
N HIS A 149 10.03 -10.03 -10.18
CA HIS A 149 10.51 -9.12 -11.23
C HIS A 149 10.16 -7.65 -11.00
N TYR A 150 9.21 -7.33 -10.10
CA TYR A 150 8.73 -5.96 -9.88
C TYR A 150 9.85 -5.00 -9.48
N GLY A 151 10.78 -5.41 -8.63
CA GLY A 151 11.90 -4.57 -8.21
C GLY A 151 12.71 -4.08 -9.41
N ALA A 152 13.06 -5.00 -10.31
CA ALA A 152 13.77 -4.68 -11.54
C ALA A 152 12.96 -3.74 -12.44
N LEU A 153 11.64 -3.97 -12.60
CA LEU A 153 10.80 -3.09 -13.41
C LEU A 153 10.81 -1.64 -12.92
N LEU A 154 10.72 -1.43 -11.60
CA LEU A 154 10.75 -0.08 -11.02
C LEU A 154 12.12 0.59 -11.24
N GLU A 155 13.22 -0.14 -11.06
CA GLU A 155 14.57 0.36 -11.34
C GLU A 155 14.74 0.73 -12.83
N HIS A 156 14.24 -0.10 -13.75
CA HIS A 156 14.25 0.20 -15.20
C HIS A 156 13.39 1.42 -15.57
N ALA A 157 12.40 1.77 -14.75
CA ALA A 157 11.61 2.99 -14.89
C ALA A 157 12.29 4.22 -14.25
N GLY A 158 13.48 4.07 -13.68
CA GLY A 158 14.26 5.16 -13.08
C GLY A 158 13.97 5.42 -11.60
N LEU A 159 13.25 4.52 -10.93
CA LEU A 159 13.05 4.58 -9.48
C LEU A 159 14.27 4.00 -8.75
N SER A 160 14.41 4.37 -7.48
CA SER A 160 15.45 3.83 -6.59
C SER A 160 14.87 3.55 -5.22
N VAL A 161 15.52 2.66 -4.47
CA VAL A 161 15.06 2.27 -3.13
C VAL A 161 15.10 3.47 -2.19
N SER A 162 13.92 3.87 -1.70
CA SER A 162 13.79 4.91 -0.66
C SER A 162 14.04 4.32 0.73
N ARG A 163 13.42 3.17 1.03
CA ARG A 163 13.45 2.51 2.35
C ARG A 163 13.37 0.99 2.20
N SER A 164 13.82 0.27 3.23
CA SER A 164 13.71 -1.18 3.34
C SER A 164 13.03 -1.54 4.66
N PHE A 165 12.07 -2.45 4.59
CA PHE A 165 11.36 -3.00 5.74
C PHE A 165 11.76 -4.46 5.96
N ARG A 166 11.66 -4.94 7.19
CA ARG A 166 11.89 -6.35 7.52
C ARG A 166 10.65 -6.90 8.20
N ALA A 167 10.17 -8.02 7.70
CA ALA A 167 9.12 -8.80 8.35
C ALA A 167 9.76 -9.90 9.21
N PHE A 168 9.16 -10.15 10.37
CA PHE A 168 9.57 -11.21 11.27
C PHE A 168 8.36 -12.06 11.63
N ARG A 169 8.54 -13.38 11.67
CA ARG A 169 7.53 -14.33 12.12
C ARG A 169 7.97 -14.95 13.44
N TYR A 170 7.10 -14.89 14.43
CA TYR A 170 7.35 -15.45 15.76
C TYR A 170 6.28 -16.49 16.10
N ASP A 171 6.70 -17.51 16.83
CA ASP A 171 5.79 -18.44 17.50
C ASP A 171 5.47 -17.87 18.88
N LEU A 172 4.25 -17.36 19.04
CA LEU A 172 3.81 -16.69 20.27
C LEU A 172 3.81 -17.63 21.48
N ASP A 173 3.60 -18.94 21.30
CA ASP A 173 3.63 -19.90 22.40
C ASP A 173 5.04 -19.99 23.02
N THR A 174 6.07 -19.66 22.24
CA THR A 174 7.47 -19.71 22.68
C THR A 174 8.02 -18.38 23.17
N CYS A 175 7.47 -17.25 22.71
CA CYS A 175 8.09 -15.94 22.95
C CYS A 175 7.24 -14.95 23.76
N TYR A 176 5.94 -15.21 23.97
CA TYR A 176 5.03 -14.26 24.61
C TYR A 176 5.47 -13.87 26.03
N ASP A 177 5.76 -14.85 26.88
CA ASP A 177 6.15 -14.59 28.28
C ASP A 177 7.44 -13.77 28.37
N ALA A 178 8.42 -14.09 27.53
CA ALA A 178 9.68 -13.35 27.46
C ALA A 178 9.47 -11.90 26.99
N ALA A 179 8.58 -11.68 26.01
CA ALA A 179 8.29 -10.35 25.48
C ALA A 179 7.58 -9.45 26.52
N VAL A 180 6.67 -10.01 27.31
CA VAL A 180 5.87 -9.26 28.29
C VAL A 180 6.62 -9.03 29.62
N ALA A 181 7.53 -9.94 30.00
CA ALA A 181 8.31 -9.83 31.23
C ALA A 181 9.07 -8.49 31.34
N GLY A 182 9.71 -8.06 30.23
CA GLY A 182 10.46 -6.80 30.19
C GLY A 182 9.62 -5.53 30.43
N GLY A 183 8.30 -5.61 30.27
CA GLY A 183 7.36 -4.54 30.61
C GLY A 183 6.86 -4.61 32.06
N ARG A 184 6.60 -5.83 32.57
CA ARG A 184 6.08 -6.05 33.94
C ARG A 184 7.06 -5.68 35.02
N ASP A 185 8.36 -5.87 34.77
CA ASP A 185 9.40 -5.65 35.78
C ASP A 185 9.85 -4.18 35.88
N ARG A 186 9.25 -3.26 35.10
CA ARG A 186 9.60 -1.84 35.13
C ARG A 186 8.89 -1.11 36.29
N PRO A 187 9.64 -0.50 37.24
CA PRO A 187 9.03 0.27 38.32
C PRO A 187 8.14 1.40 37.80
N GLY A 188 6.93 1.52 38.35
CA GLY A 188 5.96 2.54 37.95
C GLY A 188 5.15 2.21 36.69
N VAL A 189 5.37 1.04 36.07
CA VAL A 189 4.58 0.56 34.92
C VAL A 189 3.61 -0.52 35.39
N THR A 190 2.35 -0.44 34.96
CA THR A 190 1.36 -1.51 35.16
C THR A 190 0.94 -2.06 33.81
N VAL A 191 1.19 -3.34 33.57
CA VAL A 191 0.71 -4.04 32.37
C VAL A 191 -0.66 -4.63 32.65
N ARG A 192 -1.68 -4.20 31.90
CA ARG A 192 -3.06 -4.68 32.00
C ARG A 192 -3.66 -4.91 30.61
N GLY A 193 -4.71 -5.71 30.54
CA GLY A 193 -5.51 -5.87 29.33
C GLY A 193 -6.38 -4.65 29.03
N PHE A 194 -6.95 -4.63 27.83
CA PHE A 194 -7.95 -3.66 27.40
C PHE A 194 -9.27 -3.88 28.16
N ASP A 195 -9.87 -2.80 28.68
CA ASP A 195 -11.14 -2.86 29.40
C ASP A 195 -12.30 -2.54 28.45
N LEU A 196 -13.00 -3.59 27.98
CA LEU A 196 -14.15 -3.45 27.08
C LEU A 196 -15.31 -2.65 27.70
N ALA A 197 -15.44 -2.58 29.03
CA ALA A 197 -16.48 -1.77 29.66
C ALA A 197 -16.19 -0.26 29.55
N ARG A 198 -14.94 0.12 29.26
CA ARG A 198 -14.46 1.50 29.10
C ARG A 198 -13.91 1.75 27.69
N GLU A 199 -14.39 1.00 26.71
CA GLU A 199 -13.90 0.99 25.32
C GLU A 199 -13.58 2.39 24.78
N LYS A 200 -14.49 3.36 24.93
CA LYS A 200 -14.29 4.72 24.44
C LYS A 200 -13.06 5.40 25.07
N GLU A 201 -12.95 5.35 26.39
CA GLU A 201 -11.85 5.99 27.13
C GLU A 201 -10.51 5.28 26.86
N GLU A 202 -10.55 3.95 26.76
CA GLU A 202 -9.39 3.13 26.40
C GLU A 202 -8.90 3.45 24.98
N SER A 203 -9.81 3.52 24.00
CA SER A 203 -9.47 3.88 22.60
C SER A 203 -8.93 5.31 22.47
N GLU A 204 -9.52 6.27 23.19
CA GLU A 204 -9.00 7.66 23.23
C GLU A 204 -7.57 7.70 23.80
N SER A 205 -7.32 6.97 24.89
CA SER A 205 -6.00 6.88 25.52
C SER A 205 -4.97 6.20 24.60
N LEU A 206 -5.35 5.10 23.95
CA LEU A 206 -4.49 4.41 22.99
C LEU A 206 -4.15 5.29 21.79
N LEU A 207 -5.12 6.05 21.27
CA LEU A 207 -4.91 6.95 20.16
C LEU A 207 -3.91 8.06 20.52
N GLU A 208 -3.99 8.62 21.72
CA GLU A 208 -3.04 9.62 22.22
C GLU A 208 -1.62 9.04 22.33
N VAL A 209 -1.49 7.86 22.94
CA VAL A 209 -0.19 7.18 23.08
C VAL A 209 0.38 6.83 21.70
N TYR A 210 -0.43 6.31 20.79
CA TYR A 210 0.01 5.97 19.44
C TYR A 210 0.49 7.20 18.66
N ASN A 211 -0.33 8.25 18.61
CA ASN A 211 0.01 9.46 17.87
C ASN A 211 1.23 10.19 18.43
N SER A 212 1.44 10.16 19.75
CA SER A 212 2.63 10.75 20.37
C SER A 212 3.88 9.89 20.18
N ALA A 213 3.79 8.58 20.37
CA ALA A 213 4.94 7.68 20.28
C ALA A 213 5.50 7.54 18.86
N PHE A 214 4.64 7.65 17.84
CA PHE A 214 5.03 7.47 16.44
C PHE A 214 5.16 8.78 15.65
N ALA A 215 5.00 9.94 16.29
CA ALA A 215 5.04 11.25 15.64
C ALA A 215 6.29 11.48 14.78
N ASP A 216 7.45 11.00 15.25
CA ASP A 216 8.74 11.15 14.58
C ASP A 216 9.05 10.02 13.58
N ASN A 217 8.14 9.06 13.41
CA ASN A 217 8.35 7.92 12.52
C ASN A 217 8.21 8.34 11.05
N TRP A 218 9.01 7.73 10.17
CA TRP A 218 8.98 8.04 8.74
C TRP A 218 7.61 7.73 8.12
N GLY A 219 7.08 8.68 7.34
CA GLY A 219 5.78 8.54 6.68
C GLY A 219 4.58 8.61 7.62
N PHE A 220 4.78 8.87 8.91
CA PHE A 220 3.69 8.90 9.88
C PHE A 220 2.65 9.97 9.54
N ALA A 221 1.38 9.54 9.54
CA ALA A 221 0.23 10.41 9.50
C ALA A 221 -0.63 10.11 10.74
N PRO A 222 -0.94 11.12 11.58
CA PRO A 222 -1.68 10.89 12.81
C PRO A 222 -3.05 10.31 12.52
N LEU A 223 -3.45 9.31 13.29
CA LEU A 223 -4.78 8.72 13.21
C LEU A 223 -5.80 9.71 13.77
N THR A 224 -6.91 9.88 13.05
CA THR A 224 -8.02 10.71 13.49
C THR A 224 -8.89 9.96 14.52
N PRO A 225 -9.69 10.68 15.35
CA PRO A 225 -10.65 10.04 16.26
C PRO A 225 -11.71 9.17 15.56
N ARG A 226 -11.87 9.28 14.23
CA ARG A 226 -12.76 8.41 13.46
C ARG A 226 -12.06 7.10 13.08
N GLN A 227 -10.74 7.12 12.86
CA GLN A 227 -9.93 5.94 12.53
C GLN A 227 -9.52 5.15 13.78
N GLY A 228 -9.43 5.80 14.95
CA GLY A 228 -9.13 5.15 16.23
C GLY A 228 -10.35 4.57 16.96
N ARG A 229 -11.49 4.43 16.28
CA ARG A 229 -12.72 3.82 16.82
C ARG A 229 -12.92 2.44 16.23
#